data_AF-A0A0M8PRF8-F1
#
_entry.id   AF-A0A0M8PRF8-F1
#
_cell.length_a   1.000
_cell.length_b   1.000
_cell.length_c   1.000
_cell.angle_alpha   90.00
_cell.angle_beta   90.00
_cell.angle_gamma   90.00
#
_symmetry.space_group_name_H-M   'P 1'
#
loop_
_entity.id
_entity.type
_entity.pdbx_description
1 polymer ?
#
loop_
_entity_poly.entity_id
_entity_poly.type
_entity_poly.pdbx_seq_one_letter_code
_entity_poly.pdbx_strand_id
1 'polypeptide(L)'
;MVTDIIEDIKNITLYIMDELNIDRMPTIEEIRRSNYRELERMIYSNGGMTLWAKKLNLPTKKKIYRDSSLTKEEEIIRGIKQVQEILKINCMPTYSQIRTTLENGYSITGLISKGNGYRYYANLLNLDLQTSETNFGIDYEFKTLDMLLNKGFEVEKMSVKHPYDILVNKETKIDVKTSNLHNTKTGSFFKFNIWSKKHNCDYYIAHCVLDEKIFKTLIIPSKELRSYNFSVGMRSKYDVYKDKWDLIKQA
;
A
#
# COMPACT_ATOMS: atom_id res chain seq x y z
N MET A 1 27.16 -5.48 36.87
CA MET A 1 26.05 -4.70 36.28
C MET A 1 26.44 -3.96 35.00
N VAL A 2 27.38 -3.00 34.98
CA VAL A 2 27.75 -2.32 33.71
C VAL A 2 28.53 -3.24 32.76
N THR A 3 29.36 -4.14 33.30
CA THR A 3 30.17 -5.09 32.53
C THR A 3 29.33 -6.12 31.77
N ASP A 4 28.20 -6.54 32.35
CA ASP A 4 27.32 -7.59 31.80
C ASP A 4 26.63 -7.11 30.51
N ILE A 5 26.15 -5.86 30.52
CA ILE A 5 25.47 -5.25 29.38
C ILE A 5 26.40 -5.11 28.16
N ILE A 6 27.69 -4.84 28.37
CA ILE A 6 28.65 -4.69 27.27
C ILE A 6 28.90 -6.02 26.58
N GLU A 7 29.10 -7.08 27.36
CA GLU A 7 29.37 -8.40 26.80
C GLU A 7 28.11 -8.98 26.13
N ASP A 8 26.92 -8.72 26.69
CA ASP A 8 25.65 -9.08 26.06
C ASP A 8 25.47 -8.41 24.69
N ILE A 9 25.68 -7.09 24.60
CA ILE A 9 25.58 -6.36 23.32
C ILE A 9 26.57 -6.93 22.31
N LYS A 10 27.81 -7.18 22.72
CA LYS A 10 28.86 -7.75 21.86
C LYS A 10 28.48 -9.14 21.35
N ASN A 11 28.09 -10.04 22.25
CA ASN A 11 27.78 -11.43 21.90
C ASN A 11 26.58 -11.53 20.95
N ILE A 12 25.50 -10.80 21.24
CA ILE A 12 24.32 -10.81 20.37
C ILE A 12 24.65 -10.16 19.01
N THR A 13 25.46 -9.09 19.00
CA THR A 13 25.90 -8.47 17.74
C THR A 13 26.69 -9.45 16.88
N LEU A 14 27.65 -10.17 17.47
CA LEU A 14 28.47 -11.16 16.76
C LEU A 14 27.63 -12.35 16.27
N TYR A 15 26.65 -12.79 17.05
CA TYR A 15 25.70 -13.83 16.62
C TYR A 15 24.91 -13.39 15.38
N ILE A 16 24.35 -12.18 15.38
CA ILE A 16 23.60 -11.65 14.22
C ILE A 16 24.51 -11.49 13.00
N MET A 17 25.77 -11.11 13.22
CA MET A 17 26.75 -11.00 12.15
C MET A 17 27.01 -12.34 11.47
N ASP A 18 27.16 -13.41 12.26
CA ASP A 18 27.32 -14.78 11.76
C ASP A 18 26.06 -15.26 11.03
N GLU A 19 24.88 -15.08 11.64
CA GLU A 19 23.58 -15.44 11.06
C GLU A 19 23.35 -14.76 9.69
N LEU A 20 23.73 -13.49 9.56
CA LEU A 20 23.58 -12.71 8.33
C LEU A 20 24.78 -12.81 7.39
N ASN A 21 25.84 -13.52 7.79
CA ASN A 21 27.12 -13.60 7.08
C ASN A 21 27.68 -12.21 6.69
N ILE A 22 27.83 -11.32 7.68
CA ILE A 22 28.36 -9.95 7.51
C ILE A 22 29.56 -9.69 8.42
N ASP A 23 30.52 -8.91 7.94
CA ASP A 23 31.77 -8.53 8.62
C ASP A 23 31.73 -7.10 9.20
N ARG A 24 30.53 -6.54 9.31
CA ARG A 24 30.27 -5.15 9.73
C ARG A 24 29.19 -5.09 10.80
N MET A 25 29.06 -3.94 11.44
CA MET A 25 27.95 -3.67 12.35
C MET A 25 26.61 -3.91 11.62
N PRO A 26 25.73 -4.77 12.14
CA PRO A 26 24.38 -4.94 11.62
C PRO A 26 23.63 -3.61 11.65
N THR A 27 22.77 -3.34 10.68
CA THR A 27 21.86 -2.19 10.73
C THR A 27 20.67 -2.49 11.63
N ILE A 28 19.94 -1.45 12.07
CA ILE A 28 18.72 -1.64 12.88
C ILE A 28 17.69 -2.54 12.19
N GLU A 29 17.55 -2.41 10.87
CA GLU A 29 16.62 -3.25 10.11
C GLU A 29 17.07 -4.72 10.11
N GLU A 30 18.37 -4.97 9.97
CA GLU A 30 18.97 -6.32 10.04
C GLU A 30 18.80 -6.94 11.44
N ILE A 31 18.98 -6.16 12.51
CA ILE A 31 18.72 -6.58 13.90
C ILE A 31 17.24 -6.95 14.08
N ARG A 32 16.32 -6.12 13.55
CA ARG A 32 14.86 -6.36 13.65
C ARG A 32 14.42 -7.60 12.86
N ARG A 33 15.01 -7.84 11.68
CA ARG A 33 14.73 -9.03 10.86
C ARG A 33 15.19 -10.32 11.54
N SER A 34 16.28 -10.24 12.29
CA SER A 34 16.81 -11.35 13.09
C SER A 34 16.06 -11.52 14.43
N ASN A 35 14.98 -10.74 14.66
CA ASN A 35 14.12 -10.78 15.85
C ASN A 35 14.81 -10.41 17.19
N TYR A 36 15.94 -9.68 17.16
CA TYR A 36 16.66 -9.24 18.36
C TYR A 36 16.31 -7.80 18.77
N ARG A 37 15.03 -7.51 19.01
CA ARG A 37 14.57 -6.15 19.39
C ARG A 37 15.19 -5.65 20.70
N GLU A 38 15.57 -6.55 21.59
CA GLU A 38 16.25 -6.19 22.83
C GLU A 38 17.63 -5.60 22.58
N LEU A 39 18.39 -6.14 21.62
CA LEU A 39 19.69 -5.59 21.24
C LEU A 39 19.56 -4.15 20.72
N GLU A 40 18.55 -3.86 19.89
CA GLU A 40 18.27 -2.49 19.44
C GLU A 40 18.09 -1.56 20.66
N ARG A 41 17.24 -1.95 21.62
CA ARG A 41 17.00 -1.17 22.83
C ARG A 41 18.29 -0.94 23.61
N MET A 42 19.06 -2.01 23.85
CA MET A 42 20.32 -1.95 24.59
C MET A 42 21.33 -1.02 23.92
N ILE A 43 21.48 -1.10 22.59
CA ILE A 43 22.38 -0.23 21.83
C ILE A 43 21.96 1.24 21.98
N TYR A 44 20.67 1.56 21.79
CA TYR A 44 20.19 2.94 21.86
C TYR A 44 20.22 3.54 23.28
N SER A 45 19.86 2.76 24.30
CA SER A 45 19.98 3.17 25.70
C SER A 45 21.43 3.42 26.12
N ASN A 46 22.40 2.87 25.37
CA ASN A 46 23.83 2.97 25.67
C ASN A 46 24.63 3.71 24.58
N GLY A 47 24.04 4.72 23.92
CA GLY A 47 24.78 5.66 23.05
C GLY A 47 24.71 5.40 21.55
N GLY A 48 23.92 4.40 21.12
CA GLY A 48 23.53 4.21 19.73
C GLY A 48 24.55 3.50 18.83
N MET A 49 24.13 3.23 17.59
CA MET A 49 24.87 2.38 16.64
C MET A 49 26.29 2.83 16.36
N THR A 50 26.51 4.14 16.16
CA THR A 50 27.84 4.68 15.84
C THR A 50 28.83 4.46 16.97
N LEU A 51 28.39 4.64 18.22
CA LEU A 51 29.24 4.41 19.38
C LEU A 51 29.61 2.92 19.49
N TRP A 52 28.63 2.04 19.32
CA TRP A 52 28.85 0.59 19.43
C TRP A 52 29.68 0.02 18.29
N ALA A 53 29.50 0.48 17.05
CA ALA A 53 30.38 0.15 15.94
C ALA A 53 31.84 0.51 16.27
N LYS A 54 32.08 1.71 16.83
CA LYS A 54 33.42 2.13 17.27
C LYS A 54 33.95 1.28 18.42
N LYS A 55 33.13 0.99 19.44
CA LYS A 55 33.53 0.17 20.60
C LYS A 55 33.91 -1.26 20.21
N LEU A 56 33.19 -1.84 19.26
CA LEU A 56 33.43 -3.20 18.78
C LEU A 56 34.47 -3.26 17.65
N ASN A 57 35.03 -2.12 17.24
CA ASN A 57 35.92 -1.99 16.09
C ASN A 57 35.33 -2.58 14.79
N LEU A 58 34.03 -2.36 14.58
CA LEU A 58 33.30 -2.85 13.42
C LEU A 58 33.07 -1.73 12.41
N PRO A 59 33.26 -1.98 11.09
CA PRO A 59 32.86 -1.03 10.09
C PRO A 59 31.34 -0.83 10.10
N THR A 60 30.90 0.34 9.63
CA THR A 60 29.47 0.62 9.43
C THR A 60 29.10 0.40 7.96
N LYS A 61 27.82 0.07 7.70
CA LYS A 61 27.32 -0.06 6.33
C LYS A 61 27.54 1.25 5.56
N LYS A 62 28.28 1.20 4.45
CA LYS A 62 28.52 2.37 3.61
C LYS A 62 27.19 2.95 3.12
N LYS A 63 27.07 4.27 3.15
CA LYS A 63 25.94 4.95 2.51
C LYS A 63 26.07 4.77 1.01
N ILE A 64 25.06 4.17 0.39
CA ILE A 64 24.94 4.13 -1.07
C ILE A 64 24.39 5.49 -1.48
N TYR A 65 25.23 6.29 -2.10
CA TYR A 65 24.81 7.55 -2.69
C TYR A 65 24.16 7.29 -4.04
N ARG A 66 23.20 8.15 -4.37
CA ARG A 66 22.55 8.17 -5.67
C ARG A 66 23.61 8.36 -6.76
N ASP A 67 23.49 7.61 -7.85
CA ASP A 67 24.26 7.87 -9.06
C ASP A 67 23.81 9.22 -9.65
N SER A 68 24.67 10.23 -9.54
CA SER A 68 24.36 11.58 -10.01
C SER A 68 24.26 11.69 -11.53
N SER A 69 24.69 10.65 -12.27
CA SER A 69 24.56 10.61 -13.73
C SER A 69 23.17 10.20 -14.22
N LEU A 70 22.32 9.66 -13.35
CA LEU A 70 20.97 9.19 -13.71
C LEU A 70 19.87 10.15 -13.26
N THR A 71 18.92 10.38 -14.15
CA THR A 71 17.65 11.01 -13.80
C THR A 71 16.85 10.14 -12.82
N LYS A 72 15.83 10.72 -12.19
CA LYS A 72 14.94 10.00 -11.26
C LYS A 72 14.24 8.83 -11.94
N GLU A 73 13.80 9.03 -13.17
CA GLU A 73 13.09 8.01 -13.93
C GLU A 73 14.01 6.86 -14.33
N GLU A 74 15.21 7.14 -14.84
CA GLU A 74 16.17 6.10 -15.21
C GLU A 74 16.58 5.24 -14.02
N GLU A 75 16.78 5.86 -12.85
CA GLU A 75 17.10 5.14 -11.62
C GLU A 75 15.98 4.18 -11.20
N ILE A 76 14.71 4.64 -11.30
CA ILE A 76 13.54 3.81 -11.02
C ILE A 76 13.44 2.66 -12.01
N ILE A 77 13.54 2.92 -13.31
CA ILE A 77 13.44 1.90 -14.37
C ILE A 77 14.53 0.84 -14.19
N ARG A 78 15.76 1.27 -13.91
CA ARG A 78 16.88 0.36 -13.64
C ARG A 78 16.61 -0.51 -12.41
N GLY A 79 16.13 0.09 -11.32
CA GLY A 79 15.76 -0.66 -10.11
C GLY A 79 14.67 -1.69 -10.36
N ILE A 80 13.61 -1.34 -11.10
CA ILE A 80 12.52 -2.26 -11.47
C ILE A 80 13.08 -3.46 -12.24
N LYS A 81 13.88 -3.22 -13.29
CA LYS A 81 14.46 -4.28 -14.12
C LYS A 81 15.37 -5.21 -13.33
N GLN A 82 16.21 -4.67 -12.43
CA GLN A 82 17.07 -5.47 -11.56
C GLN A 82 16.26 -6.42 -10.66
N VAL A 83 15.16 -5.93 -10.08
CA VAL A 83 14.30 -6.77 -9.24
C VAL A 83 13.63 -7.87 -10.07
N GLN A 84 13.17 -7.54 -11.29
CA GLN A 84 12.61 -8.54 -12.21
C GLN A 84 13.62 -9.64 -12.54
N GLU A 85 14.87 -9.27 -12.80
CA GLU A 85 15.95 -10.21 -13.11
C GLU A 85 16.32 -11.10 -11.91
N ILE A 86 16.41 -10.54 -10.71
CA ILE A 86 16.76 -11.28 -9.48
C ILE A 86 15.63 -12.23 -9.08
N LEU A 87 14.39 -11.75 -9.07
CA LEU A 87 13.22 -12.53 -8.63
C LEU A 87 12.61 -13.38 -9.74
N LYS A 88 13.11 -13.26 -10.99
CA LYS A 88 12.59 -13.95 -12.18
C LYS A 88 11.08 -13.70 -12.39
N ILE A 89 10.65 -12.45 -12.23
CA ILE A 89 9.27 -12.01 -12.46
C ILE A 89 9.17 -11.14 -13.73
N ASN A 90 8.07 -11.29 -14.47
CA ASN A 90 7.76 -10.54 -15.69
C ASN A 90 6.72 -9.42 -15.47
N CYS A 91 6.30 -9.20 -14.23
CA CYS A 91 5.36 -8.17 -13.83
C CYS A 91 6.05 -7.02 -13.08
N MET A 92 5.33 -5.94 -12.81
CA MET A 92 5.79 -4.85 -11.96
C MET A 92 6.04 -5.36 -10.53
N PRO A 93 7.25 -5.18 -9.97
CA PRO A 93 7.52 -5.56 -8.60
C PRO A 93 6.72 -4.71 -7.60
N THR A 94 6.28 -5.34 -6.51
CA THR A 94 5.61 -4.67 -5.39
C THR A 94 6.60 -3.84 -4.57
N TYR A 95 6.06 -2.91 -3.76
CA TYR A 95 6.84 -2.14 -2.79
C TYR A 95 7.75 -3.03 -1.93
N SER A 96 7.20 -4.13 -1.41
CA SER A 96 7.95 -5.04 -0.53
C SER A 96 9.10 -5.69 -1.29
N GLN A 97 8.84 -6.23 -2.49
CA GLN A 97 9.85 -6.87 -3.32
C GLN A 97 11.01 -5.93 -3.66
N ILE A 98 10.74 -4.68 -4.08
CA ILE A 98 11.81 -3.72 -4.36
C ILE A 98 12.59 -3.41 -3.08
N ARG A 99 11.89 -3.17 -1.97
CA ARG A 99 12.50 -2.81 -0.68
C ARG A 99 13.38 -3.91 -0.11
N THR A 100 13.06 -5.18 -0.32
CA THR A 100 13.81 -6.31 0.24
C THR A 100 14.90 -6.82 -0.69
N THR A 101 14.73 -6.66 -2.01
CA THR A 101 15.65 -7.23 -3.01
C THR A 101 16.83 -6.33 -3.31
N LEU A 102 16.63 -5.01 -3.37
CA LEU A 102 17.70 -4.07 -3.68
C LEU A 102 18.30 -3.45 -2.43
N GLU A 103 19.63 -3.29 -2.42
CA GLU A 103 20.32 -2.57 -1.34
C GLU A 103 19.85 -1.11 -1.21
N ASN A 104 19.54 -0.46 -2.33
CA ASN A 104 18.97 0.89 -2.39
C ASN A 104 17.43 0.89 -2.50
N GLY A 105 16.77 -0.23 -2.21
CA GLY A 105 15.32 -0.41 -2.42
C GLY A 105 14.45 0.62 -1.69
N TYR A 106 14.87 1.10 -0.52
CA TYR A 106 14.16 2.18 0.19
C TYR A 106 14.16 3.49 -0.59
N SER A 107 15.27 3.82 -1.26
CA SER A 107 15.37 5.01 -2.12
C SER A 107 14.45 4.87 -3.33
N ILE A 108 14.55 3.76 -4.05
CA ILE A 108 13.75 3.49 -5.26
C ILE A 108 12.26 3.52 -4.96
N THR A 109 11.81 2.78 -3.94
CA THR A 109 10.40 2.76 -3.55
C THR A 109 9.91 4.15 -3.12
N GLY A 110 10.75 4.94 -2.45
CA GLY A 110 10.45 6.32 -2.09
C GLY A 110 10.31 7.24 -3.31
N LEU A 111 11.15 7.07 -4.34
CA LEU A 111 11.07 7.83 -5.59
C LEU A 111 9.78 7.48 -6.36
N ILE A 112 9.42 6.20 -6.44
CA ILE A 112 8.17 5.76 -7.08
C ILE A 112 6.98 6.38 -6.36
N SER A 113 6.89 6.23 -5.04
CA SER A 113 5.72 6.67 -4.25
C SER A 113 5.55 8.18 -4.17
N LYS A 114 6.64 8.96 -4.25
CA LYS A 114 6.58 10.44 -4.25
C LYS A 114 6.44 11.04 -5.65
N GLY A 115 6.73 10.26 -6.69
CA GLY A 115 6.54 10.64 -8.08
C GLY A 115 5.18 10.17 -8.59
N ASN A 116 5.18 9.51 -9.74
CA ASN A 116 3.96 9.10 -10.44
C ASN A 116 3.34 7.78 -9.95
N GLY A 117 3.95 7.10 -8.98
CA GLY A 117 3.43 5.84 -8.42
C GLY A 117 3.67 4.59 -9.28
N TYR A 118 3.36 3.42 -8.72
CA TYR A 118 3.67 2.12 -9.33
C TYR A 118 2.93 1.89 -10.65
N ARG A 119 1.65 2.29 -10.73
CA ARG A 119 0.82 2.11 -11.92
C ARG A 119 1.36 2.89 -13.12
N TYR A 120 1.86 4.10 -12.90
CA TYR A 120 2.49 4.87 -13.96
C TYR A 120 3.68 4.12 -14.58
N TYR A 121 4.60 3.62 -13.75
CA TYR A 121 5.76 2.90 -14.25
C TYR A 121 5.40 1.53 -14.84
N ALA A 122 4.36 0.86 -14.32
CA ALA A 122 3.82 -0.35 -14.92
C ALA A 122 3.32 -0.09 -16.34
N ASN A 123 2.52 0.96 -16.54
CA ASN A 123 2.04 1.37 -17.87
C ASN A 123 3.18 1.80 -18.78
N LEU A 124 4.12 2.61 -18.28
CA LEU A 124 5.28 3.08 -19.05
C LEU A 124 6.15 1.93 -19.56
N LEU A 125 6.30 0.87 -18.75
CA LEU A 125 7.12 -0.30 -19.07
C LEU A 125 6.31 -1.45 -19.69
N ASN A 126 5.01 -1.26 -19.92
CA ASN A 126 4.08 -2.30 -20.38
C ASN A 126 4.15 -3.58 -19.53
N LEU A 127 4.09 -3.42 -18.20
CA LEU A 127 4.14 -4.49 -17.22
C LEU A 127 2.79 -4.64 -16.52
N ASP A 128 2.38 -5.89 -16.29
CA ASP A 128 1.23 -6.17 -15.44
C ASP A 128 1.52 -5.80 -13.98
N LEU A 129 0.53 -5.24 -13.28
CA LEU A 129 0.59 -5.11 -11.84
C LEU A 129 0.26 -6.47 -11.20
N GLN A 130 1.01 -6.87 -10.16
CA GLN A 130 0.57 -8.00 -9.35
C GLN A 130 -0.81 -7.70 -8.74
N THR A 131 -1.73 -8.64 -8.86
CA THR A 131 -3.08 -8.53 -8.32
C THR A 131 -2.99 -8.36 -6.80
N SER A 132 -3.44 -7.21 -6.31
CA SER A 132 -3.73 -6.99 -4.90
C SER A 132 -5.15 -6.46 -4.80
N GLU A 133 -5.86 -6.77 -3.71
CA GLU A 133 -7.19 -6.20 -3.45
C GLU A 133 -7.18 -4.67 -3.53
N THR A 134 -6.05 -4.06 -3.17
CA THR A 134 -5.82 -2.61 -3.30
C THR A 134 -5.82 -2.13 -4.75
N ASN A 135 -5.18 -2.84 -5.67
CA ASN A 135 -5.22 -2.49 -7.10
C ASN A 135 -6.64 -2.62 -7.67
N PHE A 136 -7.36 -3.66 -7.25
CA PHE A 136 -8.75 -3.86 -7.63
C PHE A 136 -9.66 -2.74 -7.15
N GLY A 137 -9.52 -2.27 -5.90
CA GLY A 137 -10.27 -1.10 -5.42
C GLY A 137 -9.99 0.15 -6.25
N ILE A 138 -8.70 0.44 -6.47
CA ILE A 138 -8.24 1.63 -7.21
C ILE A 138 -8.76 1.63 -8.65
N ASP A 139 -8.80 0.48 -9.33
CA ASP A 139 -9.35 0.39 -10.70
C ASP A 139 -10.79 0.88 -10.77
N TYR A 140 -11.60 0.53 -9.76
CA TYR A 140 -13.00 0.92 -9.72
C TYR A 140 -13.20 2.33 -9.20
N GLU A 141 -12.27 2.87 -8.40
CA GLU A 141 -12.23 4.32 -8.12
C GLU A 141 -12.04 5.13 -9.41
N PHE A 142 -11.10 4.73 -10.28
CA PHE A 142 -10.90 5.38 -11.57
C PHE A 142 -12.11 5.21 -12.50
N LYS A 143 -12.69 4.00 -12.60
CA LYS A 143 -13.93 3.79 -13.35
C LYS A 143 -15.07 4.67 -12.83
N THR A 144 -15.15 4.88 -11.52
CA THR A 144 -16.17 5.76 -10.91
C THR A 144 -15.97 7.21 -11.32
N LEU A 145 -14.72 7.71 -11.33
CA LEU A 145 -14.41 9.05 -11.83
C LEU A 145 -14.89 9.23 -13.27
N ASP A 146 -14.57 8.30 -14.15
CA ASP A 146 -14.99 8.34 -15.56
C ASP A 146 -16.52 8.34 -15.68
N MET A 147 -17.21 7.50 -14.89
CA MET A 147 -18.67 7.47 -14.86
C MET A 147 -19.28 8.81 -14.42
N LEU A 148 -18.70 9.47 -13.43
CA LEU A 148 -19.17 10.77 -12.93
C LEU A 148 -18.88 11.90 -13.93
N LEU A 149 -17.67 11.95 -14.50
CA LEU A 149 -17.31 12.90 -15.56
C LEU A 149 -18.26 12.79 -16.76
N ASN A 150 -18.51 11.58 -17.23
CA ASN A 150 -19.43 11.32 -18.34
C ASN A 150 -20.89 11.69 -18.03
N LYS A 151 -21.23 11.90 -16.76
CA LYS A 151 -22.54 12.39 -16.31
C LYS A 151 -22.60 13.90 -16.12
N GLY A 152 -21.50 14.61 -16.41
CA GLY A 152 -21.42 16.07 -16.32
C GLY A 152 -21.06 16.61 -14.93
N PHE A 153 -20.57 15.77 -14.03
CA PHE A 153 -20.11 16.22 -12.71
C PHE A 153 -18.68 16.76 -12.77
N GLU A 154 -18.37 17.79 -11.98
CA GLU A 154 -16.98 18.13 -11.65
C GLU A 154 -16.48 17.13 -10.59
N VAL A 155 -15.34 16.47 -10.83
CA VAL A 155 -14.80 15.48 -9.89
C VAL A 155 -13.32 15.67 -9.60
N GLU A 156 -12.95 15.42 -8.35
CA GLU A 156 -11.57 15.40 -7.87
C GLU A 156 -11.29 14.06 -7.18
N LYS A 157 -10.19 13.40 -7.56
CA LYS A 157 -9.71 12.19 -6.87
C LYS A 157 -8.93 12.59 -5.63
N MET A 158 -9.35 12.09 -4.48
CA MET A 158 -8.62 12.30 -3.24
C MET A 158 -7.45 11.33 -3.10
N SER A 159 -6.39 11.78 -2.44
CA SER A 159 -5.28 10.93 -2.05
C SER A 159 -5.71 9.92 -0.96
N VAL A 160 -5.01 8.79 -0.88
CA VAL A 160 -5.25 7.68 0.07
C VAL A 160 -5.26 8.05 1.56
N LYS A 161 -4.87 9.29 1.92
CA LYS A 161 -4.90 9.79 3.31
C LYS A 161 -6.25 10.40 3.69
N HIS A 162 -7.08 10.73 2.71
CA HIS A 162 -8.41 11.28 2.96
C HIS A 162 -9.37 10.14 3.34
N PRO A 163 -10.42 10.45 4.13
CA PRO A 163 -11.36 9.43 4.60
C PRO A 163 -12.47 9.11 3.57
N TYR A 164 -12.33 9.57 2.33
CA TYR A 164 -13.20 9.34 1.18
C TYR A 164 -12.36 9.42 -0.09
N ASP A 165 -12.87 8.84 -1.18
CA ASP A 165 -12.08 8.61 -2.40
C ASP A 165 -12.23 9.72 -3.44
N ILE A 166 -13.41 10.32 -3.55
CA ILE A 166 -13.77 11.28 -4.60
C ILE A 166 -14.54 12.46 -3.99
N LEU A 167 -14.22 13.68 -4.42
CA LEU A 167 -15.00 14.89 -4.15
C LEU A 167 -15.73 15.32 -5.43
N VAL A 168 -17.05 15.46 -5.36
CA VAL A 168 -17.90 15.86 -6.49
C VAL A 168 -18.43 17.26 -6.28
N ASN A 169 -18.34 18.09 -7.33
CA ASN A 169 -18.78 19.49 -7.33
C ASN A 169 -18.25 20.29 -6.13
N LYS A 170 -17.03 19.96 -5.66
CA LYS A 170 -16.37 20.56 -4.49
C LYS A 170 -17.13 20.44 -3.16
N GLU A 171 -18.21 19.65 -3.09
CA GLU A 171 -19.09 19.57 -1.91
C GLU A 171 -19.37 18.13 -1.49
N THR A 172 -19.75 17.27 -2.43
CA THR A 172 -20.24 15.93 -2.13
C THR A 172 -19.09 14.93 -2.03
N LYS A 173 -18.94 14.32 -0.86
CA LYS A 173 -17.88 13.34 -0.55
C LYS A 173 -18.36 11.93 -0.86
N ILE A 174 -17.58 11.20 -1.66
CA ILE A 174 -17.91 9.85 -2.11
C ILE A 174 -16.81 8.88 -1.71
N ASP A 175 -17.21 7.75 -1.14
CA ASP A 175 -16.34 6.60 -0.87
C ASP A 175 -16.77 5.44 -1.78
N VAL A 176 -15.80 4.90 -2.53
CA VAL A 176 -16.01 3.83 -3.51
C VAL A 176 -15.71 2.50 -2.85
N LYS A 177 -16.60 1.54 -3.06
CA LYS A 177 -16.48 0.18 -2.52
C LYS A 177 -16.73 -0.82 -3.62
N THR A 178 -15.86 -1.81 -3.72
CA THR A 178 -15.92 -2.83 -4.77
C THR A 178 -15.88 -4.20 -4.15
N SER A 179 -16.68 -5.13 -4.66
CA SER A 179 -16.72 -6.52 -4.19
C SER A 179 -17.00 -7.48 -5.34
N ASN A 180 -16.25 -8.57 -5.38
CA ASN A 180 -16.52 -9.70 -6.26
C ASN A 180 -17.63 -10.58 -5.68
N LEU A 181 -18.29 -11.38 -6.54
CA LEU A 181 -19.29 -12.33 -6.07
C LEU A 181 -18.65 -13.39 -5.15
N HIS A 182 -19.17 -13.48 -3.92
CA HIS A 182 -18.85 -14.58 -3.01
C HIS A 182 -19.93 -15.65 -3.09
N ASN A 183 -19.51 -16.89 -3.28
CA ASN A 183 -20.40 -18.05 -3.28
C ASN A 183 -20.27 -18.80 -1.96
N THR A 184 -21.39 -19.08 -1.30
CA THR A 184 -21.47 -19.94 -0.12
C THR A 184 -22.49 -21.05 -0.32
N LYS A 185 -22.54 -22.01 0.60
CA LYS A 185 -23.55 -23.08 0.58
C LYS A 185 -24.99 -22.56 0.64
N THR A 186 -25.20 -21.36 1.16
CA THR A 186 -26.52 -20.77 1.40
C THR A 186 -26.90 -19.69 0.37
N GLY A 187 -26.02 -19.40 -0.59
CA GLY A 187 -26.30 -18.47 -1.69
C GLY A 187 -25.09 -17.64 -2.10
N SER A 188 -25.33 -16.67 -2.98
CA SER A 188 -24.28 -15.80 -3.53
C SER A 188 -24.55 -14.34 -3.19
N PHE A 189 -23.51 -13.62 -2.77
CA PHE A 189 -23.60 -12.21 -2.37
C PHE A 189 -22.27 -11.46 -2.59
N PHE A 190 -22.37 -10.15 -2.70
CA PHE A 190 -21.26 -9.20 -2.66
C PHE A 190 -21.14 -8.67 -1.23
N LYS A 191 -19.91 -8.53 -0.71
CA LYS A 191 -19.64 -8.09 0.66
C LYS A 191 -18.78 -6.84 0.67
N PHE A 192 -19.23 -5.82 1.36
CA PHE A 192 -18.55 -4.53 1.46
C PHE A 192 -18.24 -4.18 2.93
N ASN A 193 -17.05 -3.65 3.17
CA ASN A 193 -16.61 -3.19 4.50
C ASN A 193 -16.58 -1.66 4.52
N ILE A 194 -17.22 -1.05 5.52
CA ILE A 194 -17.29 0.41 5.73
C ILE A 194 -16.39 0.86 6.88
N TRP A 195 -16.07 -0.06 7.81
CA TRP A 195 -15.12 0.15 8.93
C TRP A 195 -15.51 1.18 9.99
N SER A 196 -16.54 2.00 9.77
CA SER A 196 -17.08 2.94 10.77
C SER A 196 -18.61 3.02 10.70
N LYS A 197 -19.24 3.38 11.82
CA LYS A 197 -20.66 3.79 11.88
C LYS A 197 -20.85 5.30 11.72
N LYS A 198 -19.80 6.08 11.95
CA LYS A 198 -19.73 7.52 11.69
C LYS A 198 -19.02 7.70 10.36
N HIS A 199 -19.79 7.99 9.32
CA HIS A 199 -19.27 8.07 7.96
C HIS A 199 -18.65 9.44 7.70
N ASN A 200 -17.57 9.45 6.93
CA ASN A 200 -16.88 10.67 6.53
C ASN A 200 -17.22 11.07 5.08
N CYS A 201 -18.18 10.37 4.47
CA CYS A 201 -18.69 10.60 3.13
C CYS A 201 -20.22 10.77 3.17
N ASP A 202 -20.77 11.39 2.13
CA ASP A 202 -22.20 11.58 1.93
C ASP A 202 -22.83 10.38 1.24
N TYR A 203 -22.09 9.75 0.32
CA TYR A 203 -22.53 8.59 -0.44
C TYR A 203 -21.45 7.51 -0.51
N TYR A 204 -21.90 6.27 -0.53
CA TYR A 204 -21.13 5.12 -0.98
C TYR A 204 -21.51 4.78 -2.41
N ILE A 205 -20.51 4.62 -3.28
CA ILE A 205 -20.70 3.99 -4.59
C ILE A 205 -20.20 2.55 -4.49
N ALA A 206 -21.12 1.61 -4.50
CA ALA A 206 -20.81 0.18 -4.35
C ALA A 206 -20.91 -0.54 -5.70
N HIS A 207 -19.78 -1.03 -6.21
CA HIS A 207 -19.71 -1.85 -7.40
C HIS A 207 -19.75 -3.34 -7.06
N CYS A 208 -20.82 -4.00 -7.49
CA CYS A 208 -20.94 -5.46 -7.45
C CYS A 208 -20.32 -6.02 -8.75
N VAL A 209 -19.25 -6.81 -8.63
CA VAL A 209 -18.46 -7.29 -9.78
C VAL A 209 -18.66 -8.79 -9.98
N LEU A 210 -19.15 -9.16 -11.15
CA LEU A 210 -19.35 -10.54 -11.58
C LEU A 210 -18.54 -10.75 -12.87
N ASP A 211 -17.65 -11.75 -12.87
CA ASP A 211 -16.80 -12.09 -14.01
C ASP A 211 -16.10 -10.85 -14.60
N GLU A 212 -15.44 -10.08 -13.72
CA GLU A 212 -14.70 -8.85 -14.02
C GLU A 212 -15.54 -7.68 -14.58
N LYS A 213 -16.86 -7.86 -14.68
CA LYS A 213 -17.80 -6.85 -15.16
C LYS A 213 -18.63 -6.30 -14.00
N ILE A 214 -18.98 -5.02 -14.10
CA ILE A 214 -19.91 -4.40 -13.16
C ILE A 214 -21.29 -5.02 -13.41
N PHE A 215 -21.75 -5.83 -12.47
CA PHE A 215 -23.09 -6.42 -12.47
C PHE A 215 -24.14 -5.37 -12.07
N LYS A 216 -23.84 -4.56 -11.04
CA LYS A 216 -24.63 -3.39 -10.67
C LYS A 216 -23.82 -2.40 -9.85
N THR A 217 -24.18 -1.13 -10.01
CA THR A 217 -23.67 -0.02 -9.20
C THR A 217 -24.79 0.49 -8.29
N LEU A 218 -24.49 0.64 -7.01
CA LEU A 218 -25.43 1.17 -6.02
C LEU A 218 -24.92 2.52 -5.50
N ILE A 219 -25.78 3.53 -5.51
CA ILE A 219 -25.48 4.88 -5.01
C ILE A 219 -26.22 5.07 -3.68
N ILE A 220 -25.56 4.72 -2.57
CA ILE A 220 -26.20 4.57 -1.26
C ILE A 220 -25.86 5.78 -0.39
N PRO A 221 -26.85 6.57 0.10
CA PRO A 221 -26.58 7.61 1.09
C PRO A 221 -25.96 7.00 2.35
N SER A 222 -24.87 7.59 2.85
CA SER A 222 -24.09 7.01 3.95
C SER A 222 -24.94 6.78 5.21
N LYS A 223 -25.90 7.67 5.48
CA LYS A 223 -26.86 7.56 6.60
C LYS A 223 -27.69 6.26 6.63
N GLU A 224 -27.83 5.58 5.50
CA GLU A 224 -28.59 4.34 5.36
C GLU A 224 -27.79 3.10 5.82
N LEU A 225 -26.48 3.23 5.96
CA LEU A 225 -25.58 2.14 6.33
C LEU A 225 -25.15 2.25 7.79
N ARG A 226 -25.88 1.66 8.74
CA ARG A 226 -25.56 1.77 10.19
C ARG A 226 -24.64 0.67 10.72
N SER A 227 -24.00 -0.08 9.84
CA SER A 227 -23.19 -1.28 10.14
C SER A 227 -21.76 -1.14 9.58
N TYR A 228 -20.83 -1.88 10.18
CA TYR A 228 -19.42 -1.93 9.73
C TYR A 228 -19.22 -2.63 8.39
N ASN A 229 -20.21 -3.42 7.97
CA ASN A 229 -20.28 -4.09 6.69
C ASN A 229 -21.73 -4.16 6.21
N PHE A 230 -21.92 -4.40 4.92
CA PHE A 230 -23.20 -4.77 4.35
C PHE A 230 -22.98 -5.78 3.24
N SER A 231 -24.00 -6.60 3.00
CA SER A 231 -23.99 -7.61 1.94
C SER A 231 -25.12 -7.34 0.96
N VAL A 232 -24.84 -7.56 -0.31
CA VAL A 232 -25.77 -7.35 -1.41
C VAL A 232 -25.93 -8.67 -2.13
N GLY A 233 -27.11 -9.27 -2.05
CA GLY A 233 -27.45 -10.44 -2.86
C GLY A 233 -27.67 -10.08 -4.33
N MET A 234 -27.87 -11.10 -5.16
CA MET A 234 -28.29 -10.92 -6.56
C MET A 234 -29.56 -10.05 -6.67
N ARG A 235 -30.49 -10.26 -5.74
CA ARG A 235 -31.58 -9.32 -5.39
C ARG A 235 -31.39 -8.86 -3.94
N SER A 236 -31.65 -7.58 -3.67
CA SER A 236 -31.36 -7.00 -2.37
C SER A 236 -32.27 -5.82 -2.05
N LYS A 237 -32.46 -5.54 -0.75
CA LYS A 237 -33.11 -4.30 -0.28
C LYS A 237 -32.41 -3.03 -0.79
N TYR A 238 -31.12 -3.14 -1.13
CA TYR A 238 -30.33 -2.02 -1.66
C TYR A 238 -30.55 -1.77 -3.15
N ASP A 239 -31.30 -2.63 -3.87
CA ASP A 239 -31.59 -2.41 -5.29
C ASP A 239 -32.41 -1.14 -5.55
N VAL A 240 -33.04 -0.56 -4.51
CA VAL A 240 -33.67 0.77 -4.56
C VAL A 240 -32.68 1.90 -4.91
N TYR A 241 -31.38 1.68 -4.67
CA TYR A 241 -30.28 2.61 -4.97
C TYR A 241 -29.54 2.28 -6.28
N LYS A 242 -30.02 1.31 -7.06
CA LYS A 242 -29.36 0.88 -8.29
C LYS A 242 -29.34 2.00 -9.32
N ASP A 243 -28.14 2.36 -9.77
CA ASP A 243 -27.88 3.39 -10.77
C ASP A 243 -28.55 4.75 -10.47
N LYS A 244 -28.80 5.02 -9.18
CA LYS A 244 -29.42 6.26 -8.68
C LYS A 244 -28.44 7.43 -8.60
N TRP A 245 -27.77 7.70 -9.72
CA TRP A 245 -26.79 8.79 -9.85
C TRP A 245 -27.41 10.17 -9.60
N ASP A 246 -28.72 10.31 -9.81
CA ASP A 246 -29.54 11.48 -9.52
C ASP A 246 -29.56 11.88 -8.03
N LEU A 247 -29.21 10.96 -7.12
CA LEU A 247 -29.07 11.26 -5.70
C LEU A 247 -27.87 12.18 -5.42
N ILE A 248 -26.84 12.12 -6.27
CA ILE A 248 -25.68 13.00 -6.18
C ILE A 248 -26.12 14.35 -6.74
N LYS A 249 -26.26 15.35 -5.86
CA LYS A 249 -26.76 16.67 -6.25
C LYS A 249 -25.86 17.26 -7.34
N GLN A 250 -26.49 17.69 -8.43
CA GLN A 250 -25.86 18.58 -9.39
C GLN A 250 -25.80 19.98 -8.79
N ALA A 251 -24.67 20.67 -9.01
CA ALA A 251 -24.51 22.06 -8.62
C ALA A 251 -25.40 22.98 -9.46
#